data_AF-A0AA38CYW5-F1
#
_entry.id   AF-A0AA38CYW5-F1
#
_cell.length_a   1.000
_cell.length_b   1.000
_cell.length_c   1.000
_cell.angle_alpha   90.00
_cell.angle_beta   90.00
_cell.angle_gamma   90.00
#
_symmetry.space_group_name_H-M   'P 1'
#
loop_
_entity.id
_entity.type
_entity.pdbx_description
1 polymer ?
#
loop_
_entity_poly.entity_id
_entity_poly.type
_entity_poly.pdbx_seq_one_letter_code
_entity_poly.pdbx_strand_id
1 'polypeptide(L)'
;MMFVGISGGLLGYILGFPAGTLSLSLLFSGLFKLRTNISAFPIQIRQFAQILAGSMVGASFTRDIVASLNSFVIPAVLLIIIYLFISYLYAQINKHKGWLDFTSALFASCPAGATDIALISADYGVNMNSVAMIQIARLIHAVGIMPLLYQLVNYFL
;
A
#
# COMPACT_ATOMS: atom_id res chain seq x y z
N MET A 1 -9.98 -2.25 17.94
CA MET A 1 -8.89 -2.02 16.97
C MET A 1 -8.11 -0.73 17.24
N MET A 2 -8.74 0.44 17.46
CA MET A 2 -8.02 1.71 17.69
C MET A 2 -7.03 1.65 18.86
N PHE A 3 -7.43 1.18 20.05
CA PHE A 3 -6.51 1.04 21.19
C PHE A 3 -5.31 0.12 20.90
N VAL A 4 -5.54 -0.95 20.13
CA VAL A 4 -4.49 -1.90 19.75
C VAL A 4 -3.52 -1.29 18.73
N GLY A 5 -4.04 -0.50 17.78
CA GLY A 5 -3.21 0.28 16.87
C GLY A 5 -2.39 1.36 17.59
N ILE A 6 -2.98 2.05 18.56
CA ILE A 6 -2.28 3.04 19.40
C ILE A 6 -1.16 2.36 20.20
N SER A 7 -1.42 1.21 20.83
CA SER A 7 -0.39 0.48 21.56
C SER A 7 0.73 -0.01 20.65
N GLY A 8 0.39 -0.52 19.45
CA GLY A 8 1.38 -0.96 18.46
C GLY A 8 2.21 0.22 17.94
N GLY A 9 1.58 1.35 17.66
CA GLY A 9 2.27 2.56 17.21
C GLY A 9 3.17 3.18 18.29
N LEU A 10 2.73 3.20 19.54
CA LEU A 10 3.52 3.70 20.67
C LEU A 10 4.73 2.80 20.94
N LEU A 11 4.55 1.48 20.87
CA LEU A 11 5.66 0.53 20.89
C LEU A 11 6.64 0.81 19.75
N GLY A 12 6.15 0.98 18.53
CA GLY A 12 6.99 1.30 17.37
C GLY A 12 7.76 2.62 17.52
N TYR A 13 7.19 3.62 18.18
CA TYR A 13 7.86 4.87 18.52
C TYR A 13 8.96 4.67 19.55
N ILE A 14 8.69 3.94 20.65
CA ILE A 14 9.65 3.69 21.73
C ILE A 14 10.83 2.84 21.24
N LEU A 15 10.57 1.85 20.38
CA LEU A 15 11.58 0.97 19.79
C LEU A 15 12.47 1.67 18.75
N GLY A 16 12.18 2.92 18.36
CA GLY A 16 12.93 3.65 17.35
C GLY A 16 12.89 3.00 15.95
N PHE A 17 11.90 2.14 15.70
CA PHE A 17 11.79 1.39 14.46
C PHE A 17 11.40 2.33 13.30
N PRO A 18 11.98 2.19 12.09
CA PRO A 18 11.69 3.05 10.95
C PRO A 18 10.23 2.92 10.55
N ALA A 19 9.55 4.06 10.41
CA ALA A 19 8.10 4.08 10.22
C ALA A 19 7.35 3.18 11.24
N GLY A 20 7.93 2.97 12.43
CA GLY A 20 7.47 1.99 13.41
C GLY A 20 6.09 2.31 13.95
N THR A 21 5.75 3.59 14.06
CA THR A 21 4.40 4.05 14.40
C THR A 21 3.35 3.55 13.42
N LEU A 22 3.64 3.53 12.12
CA LEU A 22 2.74 3.03 11.08
C LEU A 22 2.82 1.50 10.98
N SER A 23 4.03 0.95 10.93
CA SER A 23 4.27 -0.47 10.69
C SER A 23 3.77 -1.36 11.84
N LEU A 24 4.14 -1.06 13.08
CA LEU A 24 3.67 -1.83 14.23
C LEU A 24 2.18 -1.59 14.51
N SER A 25 1.65 -0.40 14.27
CA SER A 25 0.20 -0.14 14.39
C SER A 25 -0.61 -0.99 13.41
N LEU A 26 -0.16 -1.12 12.16
CA LEU A 26 -0.78 -1.96 11.14
C LEU A 26 -0.65 -3.46 11.46
N LEU A 27 0.53 -3.91 11.90
CA LEU A 27 0.75 -5.30 12.31
C LEU A 27 -0.14 -5.71 13.49
N PHE A 28 -0.16 -4.91 14.56
CA PHE A 28 -0.96 -5.18 15.75
C PHE A 28 -2.46 -5.15 15.43
N SER A 29 -2.91 -4.15 14.66
CA SER A 29 -4.31 -4.06 14.24
C SER A 29 -4.72 -5.21 13.32
N GLY A 30 -3.84 -5.64 12.42
CA GLY A 30 -4.05 -6.78 11.52
C GLY A 30 -4.14 -8.11 12.27
N LEU A 31 -3.19 -8.39 13.16
CA LEU A 31 -3.19 -9.59 14.01
C LEU A 31 -4.43 -9.66 14.90
N PHE A 32 -4.81 -8.52 15.50
CA PHE A 32 -6.01 -8.44 16.32
C PHE A 32 -7.29 -8.71 15.51
N LYS A 33 -7.36 -8.18 14.28
CA LYS A 33 -8.48 -8.44 13.36
C LYS A 33 -8.59 -9.92 12.99
N LEU A 34 -7.47 -10.58 12.72
CA LEU A 34 -7.44 -12.03 12.42
C LEU A 34 -7.91 -12.88 13.61
N ARG A 35 -7.61 -12.48 14.85
CA ARG A 35 -7.97 -13.23 16.06
C ARG A 35 -9.41 -13.03 16.52
N THR A 36 -9.95 -11.82 16.36
CA THR A 36 -11.24 -11.46 16.96
C THR A 36 -12.39 -11.38 15.97
N ASN A 37 -12.11 -11.45 14.65
CA ASN A 37 -13.10 -11.37 13.58
C ASN A 37 -14.09 -10.18 13.73
N ILE A 38 -13.63 -9.11 14.39
CA ILE A 38 -14.45 -7.91 14.64
C ILE A 38 -14.66 -7.17 13.33
N SER A 39 -15.89 -6.69 13.14
CA SER A 39 -16.32 -5.94 11.95
C SER A 39 -15.42 -4.73 11.67
N ALA A 40 -15.27 -4.42 10.38
CA ALA A 40 -14.51 -3.26 9.94
C ALA A 40 -15.11 -1.95 10.48
N PHE A 41 -14.27 -0.93 10.64
CA PHE A 41 -14.75 0.41 10.98
C PHE A 41 -15.76 0.92 9.93
N PRO A 42 -16.78 1.67 10.36
CA PRO A 42 -17.72 2.31 9.44
C PRO A 42 -16.97 3.22 8.46
N ILE A 43 -17.47 3.25 7.22
CA ILE A 43 -16.83 3.93 6.07
C ILE A 43 -16.53 5.41 6.37
N GLN A 44 -17.40 6.07 7.15
CA GLN A 44 -17.31 7.47 7.53
C GLN A 44 -16.05 7.76 8.35
N ILE A 45 -15.69 6.90 9.31
CA ILE A 45 -14.48 7.07 10.14
C ILE A 45 -13.24 6.92 9.26
N ARG A 46 -13.25 5.95 8.34
CA ARG A 46 -12.14 5.72 7.41
C ARG A 46 -11.93 6.91 6.47
N GLN A 47 -13.02 7.46 5.93
CA GLN A 47 -12.99 8.64 5.08
C GLN A 47 -12.46 9.86 5.84
N PHE A 48 -12.93 10.10 7.07
CA PHE A 48 -12.43 11.20 7.89
C PHE A 48 -10.93 11.09 8.17
N ALA A 49 -10.44 9.89 8.50
CA ALA A 49 -9.01 9.64 8.68
C ALA A 49 -8.21 9.85 7.38
N GLN A 50 -8.75 9.46 6.22
CA GLN A 50 -8.14 9.69 4.91
C GLN A 50 -8.10 11.18 4.54
N ILE A 51 -9.13 11.95 4.88
CA ILE A 51 -9.17 13.41 4.69
C ILE A 51 -8.07 14.08 5.53
N LEU A 52 -7.94 13.70 6.80
CA LEU A 52 -6.89 14.23 7.67
C LEU A 52 -5.49 13.88 7.17
N ALA A 53 -5.24 12.60 6.84
CA ALA A 53 -3.96 12.16 6.29
C ALA A 53 -3.64 12.88 4.96
N GLY A 54 -4.63 12.99 4.07
CA GLY A 54 -4.51 13.74 2.82
C GLY A 54 -4.25 15.22 3.02
N SER A 55 -4.87 15.85 4.02
CA SER A 55 -4.64 17.25 4.36
C SER A 55 -3.23 17.49 4.89
N MET A 56 -2.66 16.55 5.66
CA MET A 56 -1.29 16.64 6.16
C MET A 56 -0.26 16.53 5.02
N VAL A 57 -0.47 15.59 4.09
CA VAL A 57 0.36 15.48 2.88
C VAL A 57 0.19 16.73 2.00
N GLY A 58 -1.04 17.21 1.83
CA GLY A 58 -1.36 18.42 1.08
C GLY A 58 -0.74 19.69 1.67
N ALA A 59 -0.73 19.84 2.99
CA ALA A 59 -0.09 20.96 3.69
C ALA A 59 1.43 20.98 3.54
N SER A 60 2.04 19.84 3.17
CA SER A 60 3.47 19.74 2.88
C SER A 60 3.84 20.35 1.51
N PHE A 61 2.86 20.71 0.67
CA PHE A 61 3.12 21.35 -0.62
C PHE A 61 3.46 22.83 -0.44
N THR A 62 4.75 23.13 -0.43
CA THR A 62 5.29 24.49 -0.42
C THR A 62 5.42 25.06 -1.84
N ARG A 63 5.46 26.39 -1.97
CA ARG A 63 5.68 27.09 -3.25
C ARG A 63 6.93 26.60 -4.01
N ASP A 64 7.99 26.25 -3.28
CA ASP A 64 9.25 25.75 -3.86
C ASP A 64 9.10 24.37 -4.51
N ILE A 65 8.26 23.49 -3.93
CA ILE A 65 7.92 22.18 -4.50
C ILE A 65 7.14 22.37 -5.80
N VAL A 66 6.21 23.32 -5.82
CA VAL A 66 5.42 23.65 -7.02
C VAL A 66 6.30 24.26 -8.12
N ALA A 67 7.26 25.12 -7.77
CA ALA A 67 8.22 25.66 -8.74
C ALA A 67 9.11 24.55 -9.33
N SER A 68 9.45 23.54 -8.53
CA SER A 68 10.26 22.39 -8.94
C SER A 68 9.46 21.32 -9.67
N LEU A 69 8.12 21.40 -9.71
CA LEU A 69 7.23 20.35 -10.23
C LEU A 69 7.49 20.03 -11.70
N ASN A 70 7.89 21.02 -12.50
CA ASN A 70 8.30 20.83 -13.90
C ASN A 70 9.52 19.90 -14.04
N SER A 71 10.45 19.92 -13.08
CA SER A 71 11.61 19.01 -13.08
C SER A 71 11.23 17.57 -12.72
N PHE A 72 10.08 17.36 -12.07
CA PHE A 72 9.58 16.04 -11.70
C PHE A 72 8.71 15.39 -12.78
N VAL A 73 8.27 16.13 -13.81
CA VAL A 73 7.41 15.59 -14.87
C VAL A 73 8.09 14.42 -15.59
N ILE A 74 9.36 14.56 -15.96
CA ILE A 74 10.12 13.51 -16.66
C ILE A 74 10.25 12.26 -15.77
N PRO A 75 10.74 12.35 -14.51
CA PRO A 75 10.74 11.22 -13.58
C PRO A 75 9.36 10.58 -13.38
N ALA A 76 8.29 11.37 -13.26
CA ALA A 76 6.94 10.86 -13.03
C ALA A 76 6.43 10.06 -14.23
N VAL A 77 6.58 10.58 -15.45
CA VAL A 77 6.18 9.86 -16.67
C VAL A 77 6.99 8.58 -16.83
N LEU A 78 8.29 8.63 -16.59
CA LEU A 78 9.17 7.47 -16.67
C LEU A 78 8.77 6.40 -15.64
N LEU A 79 8.45 6.79 -14.41
CA LEU A 79 7.92 5.88 -13.39
C LEU A 79 6.62 5.21 -13.83
N ILE A 80 5.68 5.96 -14.40
CA ILE A 80 4.40 5.42 -14.89
C ILE A 80 4.64 4.38 -16.00
N ILE A 81 5.50 4.70 -16.97
CA ILE A 81 5.82 3.80 -18.09
C ILE A 81 6.47 2.52 -17.57
N ILE A 82 7.47 2.63 -16.69
CA ILE A 82 8.14 1.46 -16.10
C ILE A 82 7.14 0.62 -15.31
N TYR A 83 6.25 1.25 -14.55
CA TYR A 83 5.27 0.54 -13.76
C TYR A 83 4.28 -0.24 -14.62
N LEU A 84 3.75 0.40 -15.66
CA LEU A 84 2.87 -0.25 -16.63
C LEU A 84 3.57 -1.41 -17.33
N PHE A 85 4.84 -1.21 -17.71
CA PHE A 85 5.64 -2.25 -18.34
C PHE A 85 5.87 -3.45 -17.41
N ILE A 86 6.26 -3.21 -16.15
CA ILE A 86 6.45 -4.28 -15.15
C ILE A 86 5.13 -5.01 -14.88
N SER A 87 4.02 -4.28 -14.76
CA SER A 87 2.69 -4.88 -14.53
C SER A 87 2.26 -5.76 -15.70
N TYR A 88 2.52 -5.31 -16.93
CA TYR A 88 2.28 -6.08 -18.14
C TYR A 88 3.15 -7.34 -18.21
N LEU A 89 4.45 -7.23 -17.93
CA LEU A 89 5.35 -8.39 -17.88
C LEU A 89 4.92 -9.40 -16.81
N TYR A 90 4.56 -8.90 -15.62
CA TYR A 90 4.03 -9.74 -14.55
C TYR A 90 2.78 -10.50 -15.02
N ALA A 91 1.85 -9.82 -15.70
CA ALA A 91 0.65 -10.46 -16.24
C ALA A 91 0.96 -11.52 -17.31
N GLN A 92 1.91 -11.25 -18.20
CA GLN A 92 2.35 -12.21 -19.22
C GLN A 92 3.01 -13.46 -18.61
N ILE A 93 3.89 -13.29 -17.63
CA ILE A 93 4.57 -14.40 -16.96
C ILE A 93 3.55 -15.30 -16.25
N ASN A 94 2.59 -14.71 -15.54
CA ASN A 94 1.55 -15.46 -14.84
C ASN A 94 0.62 -16.20 -15.79
N LYS A 95 0.28 -15.58 -16.94
CA LYS A 95 -0.48 -16.24 -18.01
C LYS A 95 0.25 -17.46 -18.55
N HIS A 96 1.56 -17.35 -18.80
CA HIS A 96 2.35 -18.46 -19.34
C HIS A 96 2.52 -19.61 -18.33
N LYS A 97 2.64 -19.30 -17.04
CA LYS A 97 2.72 -20.30 -15.96
C LYS A 97 1.36 -20.89 -15.55
N GLY A 98 0.25 -20.33 -16.03
CA GLY A 98 -1.12 -20.76 -15.68
C GLY A 98 -1.51 -20.49 -14.23
N TRP A 99 -0.84 -19.58 -13.53
CA TRP A 99 -1.13 -19.29 -12.11
C TRP A 99 -2.31 -18.33 -11.92
N LEU A 100 -2.40 -17.32 -12.78
CA LEU A 100 -3.44 -16.28 -12.77
C LEU A 100 -3.82 -15.94 -14.21
N ASP A 101 -5.09 -15.59 -14.43
CA ASP A 101 -5.50 -14.98 -15.69
C ASP A 101 -4.79 -13.63 -15.88
N PHE A 102 -4.57 -13.23 -17.15
CA PHE A 102 -3.89 -11.99 -17.50
C PHE A 102 -4.52 -10.78 -16.80
N THR A 103 -5.86 -10.71 -16.78
CA THR A 103 -6.59 -9.60 -16.16
C THR A 103 -6.44 -9.62 -14.63
N SER A 104 -6.45 -10.82 -14.03
CA SER A 104 -6.21 -10.99 -12.59
C SER A 104 -4.81 -10.50 -12.20
N ALA A 105 -3.79 -10.90 -12.96
CA ALA A 105 -2.41 -10.55 -12.67
C ALA A 105 -2.13 -9.05 -12.91
N LEU A 106 -2.78 -8.45 -13.90
CA LEU A 106 -2.70 -7.01 -14.15
C LEU A 106 -3.34 -6.21 -13.02
N PHE A 107 -4.54 -6.58 -12.57
CA PHE A 107 -5.20 -5.94 -11.43
C PHE A 107 -4.44 -6.17 -10.11
N ALA A 108 -3.88 -7.36 -9.90
CA ALA A 108 -3.08 -7.66 -8.72
C ALA A 108 -1.77 -6.85 -8.66
N SER A 109 -1.19 -6.50 -9.81
CA SER A 109 0.05 -5.72 -9.89
C SER A 109 -0.16 -4.21 -9.95
N CYS A 110 -1.37 -3.70 -10.19
CA CYS A 110 -1.64 -2.27 -10.33
C CYS A 110 -1.54 -1.51 -8.98
N PRO A 111 -1.03 -0.26 -8.93
CA PRO A 111 -0.86 0.50 -7.71
C PRO A 111 -2.12 1.35 -7.45
N ALA A 112 -3.26 0.71 -7.22
CA ALA A 112 -4.46 1.39 -6.76
C ALA A 112 -4.86 0.89 -5.36
N GLY A 113 -5.92 1.48 -4.79
CA GLY A 113 -6.47 1.04 -3.52
C GLY A 113 -6.88 -0.42 -3.58
N ALA A 114 -6.42 -1.24 -2.64
CA ALA A 114 -6.71 -2.68 -2.63
C ALA A 114 -8.22 -2.97 -2.67
N THR A 115 -9.02 -2.13 -2.00
CA THR A 115 -10.49 -2.22 -2.01
C THR A 115 -11.07 -1.91 -3.39
N ASP A 116 -10.57 -0.88 -4.06
CA ASP A 116 -11.10 -0.43 -5.36
C ASP A 116 -10.78 -1.46 -6.45
N ILE A 117 -9.57 -2.00 -6.42
CA ILE A 117 -9.16 -3.09 -7.32
C ILE A 117 -10.01 -4.34 -7.08
N ALA A 118 -10.29 -4.69 -5.81
CA ALA A 118 -11.13 -5.84 -5.50
C ALA A 118 -12.56 -5.66 -6.04
N LEU A 119 -13.15 -4.48 -5.90
CA LEU A 119 -14.48 -4.17 -6.45
C LEU A 119 -14.50 -4.23 -7.97
N ILE A 120 -13.56 -3.54 -8.64
CA ILE A 120 -13.46 -3.56 -10.11
C ILE A 120 -13.21 -4.99 -10.62
N SER A 121 -12.40 -5.79 -9.92
CA SER A 121 -12.17 -7.19 -10.30
C SER A 121 -13.44 -8.05 -10.20
N ALA A 122 -14.37 -7.71 -9.30
CA ALA A 122 -15.68 -8.35 -9.20
C ALA A 122 -16.52 -8.08 -10.47
N ASP A 123 -16.54 -6.81 -10.90
CA ASP A 123 -17.32 -6.36 -12.05
C ASP A 123 -16.82 -6.99 -13.36
N TYR A 124 -15.51 -7.28 -13.45
CA TYR A 124 -14.89 -7.94 -14.59
C TYR A 124 -14.93 -9.48 -14.54
N GLY A 125 -15.58 -10.09 -13.55
CA GLY A 125 -15.70 -11.55 -13.43
C GLY A 125 -14.37 -12.26 -13.13
N VAL A 126 -13.42 -11.53 -12.57
CA VAL A 126 -12.04 -11.98 -12.31
C VAL A 126 -11.96 -12.62 -10.91
N ASN A 127 -11.00 -13.52 -10.68
CA ASN A 127 -10.78 -14.16 -9.39
C ASN A 127 -10.38 -13.13 -8.29
N MET A 128 -11.37 -12.52 -7.66
CA MET A 128 -11.22 -11.51 -6.60
C MET A 128 -10.32 -12.01 -5.47
N ASN A 129 -10.48 -13.27 -5.06
CA ASN A 129 -9.75 -13.83 -3.93
C ASN A 129 -8.23 -13.78 -4.17
N SER A 130 -7.77 -14.19 -5.35
CA SER A 130 -6.35 -14.21 -5.68
C SER A 130 -5.77 -12.80 -5.78
N VAL A 131 -6.52 -11.86 -6.36
CA VAL A 131 -6.15 -10.44 -6.44
C VAL A 131 -6.02 -9.85 -5.03
N ALA A 132 -7.02 -10.08 -4.17
CA ALA A 132 -7.03 -9.59 -2.80
C ALA A 132 -5.85 -10.13 -1.98
N MET A 133 -5.49 -11.41 -2.14
CA MET A 133 -4.34 -12.00 -1.43
C MET A 133 -3.02 -11.34 -1.83
N ILE A 134 -2.80 -11.09 -3.12
CA ILE A 134 -1.59 -10.39 -3.60
C ILE A 134 -1.57 -8.95 -3.08
N GLN A 135 -2.72 -8.27 -3.07
CA GLN A 135 -2.82 -6.91 -2.55
C GLN A 135 -2.53 -6.83 -1.04
N ILE A 136 -2.96 -7.83 -0.27
CA ILE A 136 -2.60 -7.97 1.15
C ILE A 136 -1.10 -8.20 1.31
N ALA A 137 -0.52 -9.13 0.54
CA ALA A 137 0.92 -9.39 0.56
C ALA A 137 1.74 -8.14 0.22
N ARG A 138 1.29 -7.36 -0.78
CA ARG A 138 1.89 -6.06 -1.15
C ARG A 138 1.85 -5.07 0.00
N LEU A 139 0.73 -4.99 0.73
CA LEU A 139 0.59 -4.10 1.87
C LEU A 139 1.55 -4.49 3.00
N ILE A 140 1.66 -5.79 3.30
CA ILE A 140 2.60 -6.32 4.30
C ILE A 140 4.04 -6.00 3.87
N HIS A 141 4.39 -6.20 2.61
CA HIS A 141 5.73 -5.88 2.09
C HIS A 141 6.04 -4.38 2.17
N ALA A 142 5.15 -3.53 1.68
CA ALA A 142 5.35 -2.08 1.63
C ALA A 142 5.49 -1.45 3.02
N VAL A 143 4.75 -1.97 4.00
CA VAL A 143 4.70 -1.41 5.36
C VAL A 143 5.69 -2.09 6.31
N GLY A 144 5.90 -3.40 6.15
CA GLY A 144 6.76 -4.19 7.04
C GLY A 144 8.21 -4.25 6.58
N ILE A 145 8.43 -4.53 5.30
CA ILE A 145 9.76 -4.87 4.77
C ILE A 145 10.47 -3.62 4.23
N MET A 146 9.76 -2.78 3.48
CA MET A 146 10.37 -1.62 2.80
C MET A 146 11.04 -0.60 3.75
N PRO A 147 10.43 -0.16 4.86
CA PRO A 147 11.10 0.75 5.79
C PRO A 147 12.35 0.13 6.43
N LEU A 148 12.35 -1.19 6.67
CA LEU A 148 13.51 -1.89 7.21
C LEU A 148 14.66 -1.95 6.18
N LEU A 149 14.33 -2.23 4.91
CA LEU A 149 15.31 -2.22 3.83
C LEU A 149 15.93 -0.82 3.64
N TYR A 150 15.12 0.24 3.68
CA TYR A 150 15.62 1.60 3.58
C TYR A 150 16.65 1.94 4.67
N GLN A 151 16.39 1.54 5.92
CA GLN A 151 17.36 1.73 6.99
C GLN A 151 18.62 0.89 6.82
N LEU A 152 18.49 -0.38 6.39
CA LEU A 152 19.63 -1.23 6.14
C LEU A 152 20.56 -0.58 5.10
N VAL A 153 19.98 -0.10 4.00
CA VAL A 153 20.72 0.60 2.95
C VAL A 153 21.39 1.87 3.49
N ASN A 154 20.69 2.67 4.30
CA ASN A 154 21.23 3.89 4.92
C ASN A 154 22.35 3.56 5.95
N TYR A 155 22.29 2.43 6.64
CA TYR A 155 23.37 1.99 7.54
C TYR A 155 24.66 1.62 6.80
N PHE A 156 24.54 1.13 5.55
CA PHE A 156 25.68 0.73 4.72
C PHE A 156 26.26 1.87 3.85
N LEU A 157 25.55 3.00 3.71
CA LEU A 157 25.92 4.18 2.89
C LEU A 157 26.47 5.30 3.77
#